data_AF-K1SUG4-F1
#
_entry.id   AF-K1SUG4-F1
#
_cell.length_a   1.000
_cell.length_b   1.000
_cell.length_c   1.000
_cell.angle_alpha   90.00
_cell.angle_beta   90.00
_cell.angle_gamma   90.00
#
_symmetry.space_group_name_H-M   'P 1'
#
loop_
_entity.id
_entity.type
_entity.pdbx_description
1 polymer ?
#
loop_
_entity_poly.entity_id
_entity_poly.type
_entity_poly.pdbx_seq_one_letter_code
_entity_poly.pdbx_strand_id
1 'polypeptide(L)'
;MLEMSRYAALARQAVAEGIVLLKNEAVLPLASGGRAALFGYAQFHYYQSGTGSGGLVNTAHVPNLPEVLGGPDGYQLDAEVQARYEAWLAEHPYEMGTGWAQEPWFQPEMPLDEDFVRAAAQRAETAFIVIGRTAGEDQDNSNTPGSFLLTEGEEN
;
A
#
# COMPACT_ATOMS: atom_id res chain seq x y z
N MET A 1 -22.08 -9.29 24.18
CA MET A 1 -21.32 -9.54 22.93
C MET A 1 -21.27 -8.21 22.20
N LEU A 2 -20.08 -7.67 21.91
CA LEU A 2 -19.97 -6.54 20.99
C LEU A 2 -20.46 -7.00 19.62
N GLU A 3 -21.39 -6.24 19.02
CA GLU A 3 -21.74 -6.42 17.61
C GLU A 3 -20.49 -6.14 16.77
N MET A 4 -19.87 -7.19 16.22
CA MET A 4 -18.62 -7.06 15.44
C MET A 4 -18.78 -6.11 14.26
N SER A 5 -19.98 -6.06 13.68
CA SER A 5 -20.38 -5.11 12.64
C SER A 5 -20.21 -3.66 13.09
N ARG A 6 -20.71 -3.32 14.28
CA ARG A 6 -20.61 -1.99 14.89
C ARG A 6 -19.17 -1.65 15.28
N TYR A 7 -18.39 -2.63 15.74
CA TYR A 7 -16.98 -2.42 16.04
C TYR A 7 -16.19 -2.10 14.76
N ALA A 8 -16.35 -2.90 13.71
CA ALA A 8 -15.70 -2.66 12.41
C ALA A 8 -16.09 -1.28 11.83
N ALA A 9 -17.35 -0.87 11.96
CA ALA A 9 -17.80 0.46 11.53
C ALA A 9 -17.11 1.60 12.30
N LEU A 10 -16.96 1.46 13.63
CA LEU A 10 -16.26 2.45 14.45
C LEU A 10 -14.77 2.50 14.15
N ALA A 11 -14.12 1.35 13.92
CA ALA A 11 -12.72 1.29 13.51
C ALA A 11 -12.52 1.98 12.14
N ARG A 12 -13.41 1.72 11.17
CA ARG A 12 -13.39 2.40 9.87
C ARG A 12 -13.57 3.92 9.99
N GLN A 13 -14.45 4.37 10.89
CA GLN A 13 -14.62 5.80 11.17
C GLN A 13 -13.33 6.41 11.73
N ALA A 14 -12.70 5.76 12.72
CA ALA A 14 -11.44 6.24 13.30
C ALA A 14 -10.30 6.33 12.26
N VAL A 15 -10.21 5.36 11.34
CA VAL A 15 -9.26 5.42 10.21
C VAL A 15 -9.57 6.62 9.31
N ALA A 16 -10.83 6.81 8.91
CA ALA A 16 -11.21 7.92 8.02
C ALA A 16 -10.94 9.30 8.64
N GLU A 17 -11.11 9.46 9.94
CA GLU A 17 -10.82 10.69 10.68
C GLU A 17 -9.32 10.90 10.95
N GLY A 18 -8.50 9.84 10.89
CA GLY A 18 -7.06 9.88 11.13
C GLY A 18 -6.20 10.17 9.90
N ILE A 19 -6.77 10.15 8.70
CA ILE A 19 -6.03 10.43 7.45
C ILE A 19 -5.68 11.90 7.36
N VAL A 20 -4.41 12.21 7.10
CA VAL A 20 -3.90 13.58 6.96
C VAL A 20 -3.62 13.89 5.49
N LEU A 21 -4.41 14.80 4.91
CA LEU A 21 -4.17 15.34 3.58
C LEU A 21 -3.14 16.48 3.64
N LEU A 22 -1.95 16.24 3.09
CA LEU A 22 -0.86 17.23 3.10
C LEU A 22 -0.90 18.18 1.89
N LYS A 23 -1.31 17.68 0.72
CA LYS A 23 -1.34 18.44 -0.54
C LYS A 23 -2.48 17.98 -1.43
N ASN A 24 -3.19 18.93 -2.04
CA ASN A 24 -4.23 18.65 -3.05
C ASN A 24 -4.30 19.78 -4.08
N GLU A 25 -4.06 19.47 -5.35
CA GLU A 25 -4.17 20.39 -6.48
C GLU A 25 -5.46 20.09 -7.27
N ALA A 26 -6.61 20.12 -6.58
CA ALA A 26 -7.94 19.81 -7.13
C ALA A 26 -8.08 18.40 -7.76
N VAL A 27 -7.27 17.43 -7.30
CA VAL A 27 -7.38 16.02 -7.69
C VAL A 27 -8.41 15.29 -6.79
N LEU A 28 -8.44 15.66 -5.50
CA LEU A 28 -9.38 15.11 -4.52
C LEU A 28 -10.55 16.06 -4.27
N PRO A 29 -11.78 15.55 -4.03
CA PRO A 29 -12.13 14.12 -3.91
C PRO A 29 -12.12 13.37 -5.25
N LEU A 30 -11.80 12.09 -5.18
CA LEU A 30 -11.74 11.19 -6.34
C LEU A 30 -13.13 11.03 -6.99
N ALA A 31 -13.18 10.99 -8.31
CA ALA A 31 -14.37 10.58 -9.05
C ALA A 31 -14.51 9.05 -8.99
N SER A 32 -15.70 8.55 -8.65
CA SER A 32 -16.01 7.12 -8.69
C SER A 32 -16.03 6.58 -10.12
N GLY A 33 -15.61 5.32 -10.33
CA GLY A 33 -15.72 4.65 -11.62
C GLY A 33 -14.70 5.06 -12.68
N GLY A 34 -13.70 5.87 -12.34
CA GLY A 34 -12.61 6.24 -13.26
C GLY A 34 -11.66 5.07 -13.54
N ARG A 35 -10.76 5.26 -14.52
CA ARG A 35 -9.67 4.31 -14.80
C ARG A 35 -8.43 4.71 -14.03
N ALA A 36 -7.80 3.78 -13.31
CA ALA A 36 -6.60 4.09 -12.54
C ALA A 36 -5.49 3.07 -12.69
N ALA A 37 -4.25 3.55 -12.65
CA ALA A 37 -3.07 2.71 -12.49
C ALA A 37 -2.62 2.79 -11.02
N LEU A 38 -2.46 1.64 -10.37
CA LEU A 38 -2.04 1.53 -8.98
C LEU A 38 -0.63 0.95 -8.93
N PHE A 39 0.31 1.76 -8.46
CA PHE A 39 1.73 1.46 -8.35
C PHE A 39 2.17 1.37 -6.89
N GLY A 40 3.29 0.71 -6.67
CA GLY A 40 3.89 0.47 -5.37
C GLY A 40 3.65 -0.96 -4.89
N TYR A 41 4.70 -1.62 -4.42
CA TYR A 41 4.65 -2.98 -3.85
C TYR A 41 3.63 -3.09 -2.72
N ALA A 42 3.62 -2.09 -1.85
CA ALA A 42 2.79 -2.03 -0.65
C ALA A 42 1.28 -2.04 -0.95
N GLN A 43 0.87 -1.89 -2.21
CA GLN A 43 -0.54 -2.05 -2.59
C GLN A 43 -1.06 -3.46 -2.26
N PHE A 44 -0.23 -4.51 -2.36
CA PHE A 44 -0.61 -5.90 -2.07
C PHE A 44 -0.38 -6.31 -0.61
N HIS A 45 0.58 -5.65 0.05
CA HIS A 45 0.98 -5.92 1.43
C HIS A 45 0.77 -4.67 2.29
N TYR A 46 -0.50 -4.36 2.57
CA TYR A 46 -0.88 -3.20 3.38
C TYR A 46 -0.39 -3.34 4.82
N TYR A 47 0.39 -2.36 5.29
CA TYR A 47 0.82 -2.25 6.67
C TYR A 47 -0.33 -1.82 7.58
N GLN A 48 -1.00 -2.81 8.19
CA GLN A 48 -2.07 -2.58 9.17
C GLN A 48 -1.57 -2.15 10.56
N SER A 49 -0.28 -2.33 10.84
CA SER A 49 0.36 -2.02 12.12
C SER A 49 1.88 -1.88 11.96
N GLY A 50 2.55 -1.45 13.04
CA GLY A 50 3.98 -1.70 13.21
C GLY A 50 4.28 -3.18 13.53
N THR A 51 5.56 -3.49 13.72
CA THR A 51 6.05 -4.82 14.11
C THR A 51 6.14 -4.95 15.64
N GLY A 52 6.46 -6.15 16.13
CA GLY A 52 6.58 -6.43 17.56
C GLY A 52 5.23 -6.69 18.23
N SER A 53 5.15 -6.48 19.55
CA SER A 53 4.02 -6.89 20.39
C SER A 53 2.68 -6.31 19.91
N GLY A 54 2.68 -5.08 19.42
CA GLY A 54 1.49 -4.40 18.87
C GLY A 54 1.06 -4.87 17.47
N GLY A 55 1.92 -5.59 16.74
CA GLY A 55 1.63 -6.12 15.40
C GLY A 55 1.18 -7.58 15.37
N LEU A 56 1.23 -8.29 16.49
CA LEU A 56 0.92 -9.73 16.58
C LEU A 56 -0.59 -10.02 16.73
N VAL A 57 -1.45 -9.14 16.23
CA VAL A 57 -2.91 -9.36 16.21
C VAL A 57 -3.26 -10.22 15.00
N ASN A 58 -3.74 -11.44 15.23
CA ASN A 58 -4.19 -12.33 14.16
C ASN A 58 -5.56 -11.88 13.64
N THR A 59 -5.63 -11.54 12.35
CA THR A 59 -6.86 -11.14 11.67
C THR A 59 -7.31 -12.21 10.67
N ALA A 60 -8.62 -12.28 10.40
CA ALA A 60 -9.17 -13.25 9.45
C ALA A 60 -8.90 -12.83 7.99
N HIS A 61 -8.90 -11.53 7.72
CA HIS A 61 -8.64 -10.94 6.42
C HIS A 61 -8.10 -9.51 6.59
N VAL A 62 -7.15 -9.13 5.75
CA VAL A 62 -6.68 -7.76 5.60
C VAL A 62 -6.85 -7.41 4.13
N PRO A 63 -7.82 -6.53 3.79
CA PRO A 63 -8.02 -6.17 2.40
C PRO A 63 -6.81 -5.37 1.91
N ASN A 64 -6.28 -5.75 0.75
CA ASN A 64 -5.23 -5.00 0.09
C ASN A 64 -5.83 -3.82 -0.71
N LEU A 65 -4.98 -2.93 -1.24
CA LEU A 65 -5.47 -1.73 -1.93
C LEU A 65 -6.18 -2.05 -3.26
N PRO A 66 -5.74 -3.04 -4.07
CA PRO A 66 -6.51 -3.47 -5.24
C PRO A 66 -7.94 -3.90 -4.90
N GLU A 67 -8.13 -4.68 -3.83
CA GLU A 67 -9.47 -5.10 -3.36
C GLU A 67 -10.35 -3.92 -2.96
N VAL A 68 -9.78 -2.91 -2.28
CA VAL A 68 -10.52 -1.75 -1.80
C VAL A 68 -10.80 -0.73 -2.92
N LEU A 69 -9.78 -0.38 -3.69
CA LEU A 69 -9.89 0.62 -4.76
C LEU A 69 -10.62 0.07 -5.98
N GLY A 70 -10.46 -1.21 -6.30
CA GLY A 70 -11.12 -1.89 -7.41
C GLY A 70 -12.45 -2.57 -7.04
N GLY A 71 -12.92 -2.39 -5.79
CA GLY A 71 -14.16 -2.98 -5.30
C GLY A 71 -15.43 -2.42 -5.98
N PRO A 72 -16.62 -2.86 -5.53
CA PRO A 72 -17.89 -2.35 -6.04
C PRO A 72 -17.95 -0.81 -5.97
N ASP A 73 -18.31 -0.19 -7.09
CA ASP A 73 -18.34 1.27 -7.30
C ASP A 73 -16.96 1.99 -7.22
N GLY A 74 -15.88 1.21 -7.19
CA GLY A 74 -14.49 1.68 -7.19
C GLY A 74 -13.95 2.06 -8.59
N TYR A 75 -12.63 2.14 -8.68
CA TYR A 75 -11.91 2.40 -9.93
C TYR A 75 -11.80 1.12 -10.78
N GLN A 76 -11.82 1.30 -12.10
CA GLN A 76 -11.32 0.28 -13.02
C GLN A 76 -9.80 0.31 -13.00
N LEU A 77 -9.19 -0.63 -12.29
CA LEU A 77 -7.73 -0.73 -12.20
C LEU A 77 -7.12 -1.23 -13.52
N ASP A 78 -5.97 -0.68 -13.88
CA ASP A 78 -5.20 -1.07 -15.06
C ASP A 78 -4.71 -2.52 -14.93
N ALA A 79 -5.33 -3.41 -15.71
CA ALA A 79 -5.09 -4.85 -15.61
C ALA A 79 -3.65 -5.25 -15.99
N GLU A 80 -3.00 -4.52 -16.89
CA GLU A 80 -1.59 -4.79 -17.23
C GLU A 80 -0.65 -4.42 -16.09
N VAL A 81 -0.95 -3.31 -15.39
CA VAL A 81 -0.21 -2.92 -14.18
C VAL A 81 -0.37 -3.96 -13.08
N GLN A 82 -1.60 -4.40 -12.81
CA GLN A 82 -1.88 -5.42 -11.80
C GLN A 82 -1.18 -6.75 -12.13
N ALA A 83 -1.30 -7.24 -13.36
CA ALA A 83 -0.67 -8.49 -13.79
C ALA A 83 0.85 -8.45 -13.69
N ARG A 84 1.49 -7.31 -13.98
CA ARG A 84 2.94 -7.17 -13.89
C ARG A 84 3.43 -7.23 -12.44
N TYR A 85 2.74 -6.55 -11.53
CA TYR A 85 3.06 -6.63 -10.10
C TYR A 85 2.82 -8.03 -9.55
N GLU A 86 1.71 -8.70 -9.91
CA GLU A 86 1.45 -10.09 -9.50
C GLU A 86 2.55 -11.05 -9.94
N ALA A 87 3.03 -10.91 -11.19
CA ALA A 87 4.14 -11.71 -11.70
C ALA A 87 5.44 -11.42 -10.94
N TRP A 88 5.71 -10.14 -10.64
CA TRP A 88 6.90 -9.75 -9.90
C TRP A 88 6.88 -10.25 -8.46
N LEU A 89 5.75 -10.15 -7.78
CA LEU A 89 5.51 -10.65 -6.42
C LEU A 89 5.74 -12.16 -6.29
N ALA A 90 5.41 -12.93 -7.34
CA ALA A 90 5.66 -14.37 -7.36
C ALA A 90 7.15 -14.72 -7.26
N GLU A 91 8.02 -13.84 -7.76
CA GLU A 91 9.48 -13.97 -7.71
C GLU A 91 10.10 -13.19 -6.52
N HIS A 92 9.37 -12.22 -5.97
CA HIS A 92 9.79 -11.33 -4.89
C HIS A 92 8.76 -11.35 -3.74
N PRO A 93 8.63 -12.50 -3.05
CA PRO A 93 7.68 -12.64 -1.97
C PRO A 93 8.03 -11.73 -0.80
N TYR A 94 7.03 -11.41 0.01
CA TYR A 94 7.20 -10.54 1.19
C TYR A 94 8.27 -11.08 2.14
N GLU A 95 9.25 -10.22 2.45
CA GLU A 95 10.31 -10.54 3.40
C GLU A 95 9.83 -10.31 4.84
N MET A 96 9.53 -11.39 5.55
CA MET A 96 9.10 -11.34 6.96
C MET A 96 10.27 -11.24 7.97
N GLY A 97 11.51 -11.38 7.50
CA GLY A 97 12.66 -11.62 8.39
C GLY A 97 12.65 -13.02 9.02
N THR A 98 13.67 -13.33 9.84
CA THR A 98 13.84 -14.66 10.44
C THR A 98 13.56 -14.71 11.95
N GLY A 99 13.04 -13.62 12.55
CA GLY A 99 12.79 -13.57 13.98
C GLY A 99 12.32 -12.20 14.48
N TRP A 100 12.36 -12.05 15.81
CA TRP A 100 11.97 -10.83 16.50
C TRP A 100 12.77 -9.61 16.00
N ALA A 101 12.06 -8.53 15.68
CA ALA A 101 12.64 -7.30 15.15
C ALA A 101 13.62 -7.57 13.98
N GLN A 102 13.27 -8.49 13.08
CA GLN A 102 14.05 -8.75 11.86
C GLN A 102 13.25 -8.54 10.56
N GLU A 103 11.95 -8.26 10.67
CA GLU A 103 11.17 -7.79 9.53
C GLU A 103 11.75 -6.44 9.06
N PRO A 104 12.07 -6.29 7.77
CA PRO A 104 12.58 -5.03 7.24
C PRO A 104 11.49 -3.95 7.29
N TRP A 105 11.90 -2.69 7.46
CA TRP A 105 10.97 -1.55 7.53
C TRP A 105 10.32 -1.21 6.20
N PHE A 106 10.79 -1.80 5.09
CA PHE A 106 10.25 -1.64 3.76
C PHE A 106 10.48 -2.92 2.97
N GLN A 107 9.76 -3.06 1.86
CA GLN A 107 9.97 -4.13 0.88
C GLN A 107 10.58 -3.53 -0.38
N PRO A 108 11.49 -4.23 -1.08
CA PRO A 108 12.02 -3.74 -2.35
C PRO A 108 10.90 -3.39 -3.34
N GLU A 109 10.99 -2.24 -3.99
CA GLU A 109 10.01 -1.83 -5.00
C GLU A 109 10.29 -2.51 -6.35
N MET A 110 9.23 -2.76 -7.13
CA MET A 110 9.37 -3.27 -8.49
C MET A 110 9.94 -2.17 -9.40
N PRO A 111 11.07 -2.39 -10.08
CA PRO A 111 11.58 -1.43 -11.05
C PRO A 111 10.56 -1.19 -12.17
N LEU A 112 10.27 0.09 -12.44
CA LEU A 112 9.36 0.49 -13.51
C LEU A 112 10.16 0.96 -14.73
N ASP A 113 9.82 0.41 -15.90
CA ASP A 113 10.34 0.93 -17.16
C ASP A 113 9.47 2.08 -17.69
N GLU A 114 10.12 3.11 -18.25
CA GLU A 114 9.45 4.34 -18.69
C GLU A 114 8.36 4.07 -19.74
N ASP A 115 8.61 3.12 -20.66
CA ASP A 115 7.66 2.74 -21.69
C ASP A 115 6.40 2.10 -21.10
N PHE A 116 6.55 1.22 -20.10
CA PHE A 116 5.42 0.65 -19.35
C PHE A 116 4.60 1.72 -18.63
N VAL A 117 5.25 2.68 -17.95
CA VAL A 117 4.55 3.78 -17.27
C VAL A 117 3.82 4.67 -18.28
N ARG A 118 4.46 4.99 -19.42
CA ARG A 118 3.84 5.75 -20.51
C ARG A 118 2.64 5.01 -21.10
N ALA A 119 2.71 3.68 -21.26
CA ALA A 119 1.60 2.87 -21.72
C ALA A 119 0.44 2.87 -20.71
N ALA A 120 0.72 2.74 -19.41
CA ALA A 120 -0.28 2.86 -18.35
C ALA A 120 -0.98 4.23 -18.36
N ALA A 121 -0.22 5.31 -18.59
CA ALA A 121 -0.78 6.66 -18.71
C ALA A 121 -1.74 6.86 -19.90
N GLN A 122 -1.71 5.99 -20.92
CA GLN A 122 -2.70 6.00 -22.01
C GLN A 122 -4.00 5.26 -21.63
N ARG A 123 -3.93 4.37 -20.64
CA ARG A 123 -5.05 3.51 -20.23
C ARG A 123 -5.74 3.99 -18.97
N ALA A 124 -5.03 4.72 -18.10
CA ALA A 124 -5.51 5.27 -16.84
C ALA A 124 -5.65 6.81 -16.87
N GLU A 125 -6.59 7.32 -16.09
CA GLU A 125 -6.84 8.75 -15.89
C GLU A 125 -6.25 9.25 -14.56
N THR A 126 -6.06 8.35 -13.60
CA THR A 126 -5.50 8.62 -12.28
C THR A 126 -4.41 7.62 -11.96
N ALA A 127 -3.31 8.08 -11.35
CA ALA A 127 -2.30 7.20 -10.80
C ALA A 127 -2.35 7.25 -9.27
N PHE A 128 -2.32 6.08 -8.64
CA PHE A 128 -2.11 5.92 -7.21
C PHE A 128 -0.71 5.34 -7.02
N ILE A 129 0.09 5.93 -6.13
CA ILE A 129 1.43 5.44 -5.78
C ILE A 129 1.44 5.21 -4.27
N VAL A 130 1.78 3.99 -3.86
CA VAL A 130 1.73 3.55 -2.46
C VAL A 130 3.14 3.35 -1.94
N ILE A 131 3.57 4.21 -1.02
CA ILE A 131 4.86 4.07 -0.34
C ILE A 131 4.62 3.41 1.03
N GLY A 132 5.20 2.24 1.21
CA GLY A 132 5.05 1.44 2.43
C GLY A 132 6.24 1.57 3.37
N ARG A 133 5.98 1.82 4.65
CA ARG A 133 6.97 1.71 5.73
C ARG A 133 6.33 1.04 6.93
N THR A 134 7.12 0.27 7.67
CA THR A 134 6.79 -0.19 9.03
C THR A 134 7.91 0.18 10.00
N ALA A 135 7.66 0.04 11.29
CA ALA A 135 8.62 0.22 12.37
C ALA A 135 8.16 -0.61 13.58
N GLY A 136 9.02 -0.81 14.57
CA GLY A 136 8.64 -1.58 15.75
C GLY A 136 9.68 -1.59 16.85
N GLU A 137 9.52 -2.51 17.78
CA GLU A 137 10.33 -2.62 18.99
C GLU A 137 11.81 -2.94 18.69
N ASP A 138 12.69 -2.50 19.60
CA ASP A 138 14.14 -2.75 19.61
C ASP A 138 14.93 -2.19 18.41
N GLN A 139 14.30 -1.34 17.60
CA GLN A 139 14.86 -0.79 16.37
C GLN A 139 14.35 0.64 16.12
N ASP A 140 15.25 1.61 16.03
CA ASP A 140 14.93 3.02 15.77
C ASP A 140 15.06 3.37 14.29
N ASN A 141 14.07 4.05 13.72
CA ASN A 141 14.18 4.64 12.38
C ASN A 141 15.44 5.49 12.23
N SER A 142 16.07 5.42 11.06
CA SER A 142 17.28 6.16 10.72
C SER A 142 17.08 7.06 9.50
N ASN A 143 17.92 8.10 9.35
CA ASN A 143 17.91 8.99 8.20
C ASN A 143 18.64 8.38 6.98
N THR A 144 18.12 7.24 6.49
CA THR A 144 18.69 6.50 5.36
C THR A 144 17.60 6.07 4.38
N PRO A 145 17.97 5.76 3.11
CA PRO A 145 17.04 5.17 2.14
C PRO A 145 16.36 3.91 2.68
N GLY A 146 15.05 3.76 2.43
CA GLY A 146 14.24 2.65 2.93
C GLY A 146 13.77 2.79 4.38
N SER A 147 14.16 3.88 5.05
CA SER A 147 13.68 4.26 6.37
C SER A 147 12.96 5.60 6.25
N PHE A 148 13.54 6.69 6.78
CA PHE A 148 13.00 8.04 6.68
C PHE A 148 13.04 8.58 5.25
N LEU A 149 14.00 8.14 4.44
CA LEU A 149 14.16 8.55 3.05
C LEU A 149 13.56 7.51 2.10
N LEU A 150 13.22 7.94 0.89
CA LEU A 150 12.90 7.03 -0.21
C LEU A 150 14.12 6.18 -0.57
N THR A 151 13.86 4.97 -1.06
CA THR A 151 14.86 4.17 -1.75
C THR A 151 15.06 4.69 -3.17
N GLU A 152 16.18 4.29 -3.80
CA GLU A 152 16.40 4.58 -5.23
C GLU A 152 15.30 3.97 -6.11
N GLY A 153 14.74 2.81 -5.74
CA GLY A 153 13.65 2.18 -6.49
C GLY A 153 12.31 2.92 -6.38
N GLU A 154 12.12 3.73 -5.34
CA GLU A 154 10.88 4.51 -5.12
C GLU A 154 10.98 5.94 -5.67
N GLU A 155 12.19 6.47 -5.85
CA GLU A 155 12.41 7.82 -6.38
C GLU A 155 12.30 7.89 -7.92
N ASN A 156 12.58 6.77 -8.61
CA ASN A 156 12.73 6.71 -10.07
C ASN A 156 11.44 6.37 -10.83
#